data_AF-A0AAV0HLM8-F1
#
_entry.id   AF-A0AAV0HLM8-F1
#
_cell.length_a   1.000
_cell.length_b   1.000
_cell.length_c   1.000
_cell.angle_alpha   90.00
_cell.angle_beta   90.00
_cell.angle_gamma   90.00
#
_symmetry.space_group_name_H-M   'P 1'
#
loop_
_entity.id
_entity.type
_entity.pdbx_description
1 polymer ?
#
loop_
_entity_poly.entity_id
_entity_poly.type
_entity_poly.pdbx_seq_one_letter_code
_entity_poly.pdbx_strand_id
1 'polypeptide(L)'
;MPSVVQEAIKTVIARYNASELVTQRNKVSEEIWDVLKKRAMMFKITLDDVSLIHVSFGKEFTTAVEAKQVAAQEAERVKFVVEKAEQEKKSVIIRAEGEAKSAELIGTAMESNPSFITLRQIEAAREIAHTVAEGENKVYRCSSDLLLNLRKH
;
A
#
# COMPACT_ATOMS: atom_id res chain seq x y z
N MET A 1 54.34 13.40 -5.55
CA MET A 1 53.36 13.76 -6.58
C MET A 1 52.34 12.64 -6.76
N PRO A 2 51.26 12.60 -5.95
CA PRO A 2 50.10 11.72 -6.16
C PRO A 2 48.91 12.43 -6.84
N SER A 3 49.11 13.65 -7.37
CA SER A 3 47.99 14.56 -7.64
C SER A 3 47.22 14.28 -8.92
N VAL A 4 47.86 13.81 -9.99
CA VAL A 4 47.19 13.67 -11.31
C VAL A 4 46.14 12.56 -11.29
N VAL A 5 46.46 11.42 -10.66
CA VAL A 5 45.55 10.27 -10.55
C VAL A 5 44.40 10.61 -9.61
N GLN A 6 44.70 11.20 -8.45
CA GLN A 6 43.68 11.58 -7.48
C GLN A 6 42.74 12.69 -7.99
N GLU A 7 43.27 13.65 -8.74
CA GLU A 7 42.50 14.71 -9.37
C GLU A 7 41.58 14.16 -10.47
N ALA A 8 42.12 13.32 -11.38
CA ALA A 8 41.32 12.67 -12.42
C ALA A 8 40.15 11.86 -11.85
N ILE A 9 40.38 11.12 -10.76
CA ILE A 9 39.35 10.36 -10.07
C ILE A 9 38.29 11.28 -9.45
N LYS A 10 38.69 12.38 -8.77
CA LYS A 10 37.74 13.34 -8.19
C LYS A 10 36.90 14.04 -9.26
N THR A 11 37.47 14.40 -10.41
CA THR A 11 36.74 15.05 -11.50
C THR A 11 35.66 14.15 -12.08
N VAL A 12 35.91 12.84 -12.21
CA VAL A 12 34.91 11.90 -12.73
C VAL A 12 33.85 11.61 -11.66
N ILE A 13 34.24 11.34 -10.41
CA ILE A 13 33.31 11.06 -9.31
C ILE A 13 32.33 12.21 -9.07
N ALA A 14 32.77 13.47 -9.21
CA ALA A 14 31.91 14.63 -9.02
C ALA A 14 30.75 14.75 -10.03
N ARG A 15 30.82 14.04 -11.17
CA ARG A 15 29.75 14.03 -12.18
C ARG A 15 28.65 13.01 -11.89
N TYR A 16 28.92 12.04 -11.02
CA TYR A 16 28.04 10.93 -10.74
C TYR A 16 27.45 11.03 -9.33
N ASN A 17 26.18 10.65 -9.20
CA ASN A 17 25.58 10.50 -7.89
C ASN A 17 26.10 9.24 -7.21
N ALA A 18 26.07 9.22 -5.87
CA ALA A 18 26.46 8.05 -5.09
C ALA A 18 25.74 6.75 -5.49
N SER A 19 24.44 6.85 -5.79
CA SER A 19 23.64 5.70 -6.25
C SER A 19 24.14 5.17 -7.60
N GLU A 20 24.58 6.05 -8.49
CA GLU A 20 25.13 5.70 -9.81
C GLU A 20 26.54 5.11 -9.69
N LEU A 21 27.35 5.59 -8.74
CA LEU A 21 28.69 5.03 -8.47
C LEU A 21 28.63 3.57 -8.00
N VAL A 22 27.55 3.18 -7.32
CA VAL A 22 27.32 1.81 -6.88
C VAL A 22 26.71 0.96 -8.01
N THR A 23 25.67 1.47 -8.69
CA THR A 23 24.94 0.71 -9.71
C THR A 23 25.68 0.61 -11.05
N GLN A 24 26.43 1.64 -11.43
CA GLN A 24 27.15 1.73 -12.70
C GLN A 24 28.67 1.72 -12.52
N ARG A 25 29.18 1.02 -11.50
CA ARG A 25 30.62 0.96 -11.18
C ARG A 25 31.49 0.64 -12.40
N ASN A 26 31.07 -0.29 -13.26
CA ASN A 26 31.84 -0.67 -14.44
C ASN A 26 32.02 0.48 -15.43
N LYS A 27 30.95 1.24 -15.68
CA LYS A 27 30.96 2.40 -16.57
C LYS A 27 31.81 3.54 -16.01
N VAL A 28 31.71 3.77 -14.69
CA VAL A 28 32.53 4.78 -14.00
C VAL A 28 34.00 4.39 -14.02
N SER A 29 34.34 3.11 -13.82
CA SER A 29 35.71 2.61 -13.94
C SER A 29 36.28 2.81 -15.35
N GLU A 30 35.49 2.53 -16.39
CA GLU A 30 35.88 2.73 -17.79
C GLU A 30 36.17 4.22 -18.09
N GLU A 31 35.29 5.12 -17.64
CA GLU A 31 35.50 6.56 -17.84
C GLU A 31 36.71 7.08 -17.05
N ILE A 32 36.94 6.58 -15.83
CA ILE A 32 38.16 6.88 -15.07
C ILE A 32 39.39 6.38 -15.84
N TRP A 33 39.34 5.17 -16.38
CA TRP A 33 40.44 4.58 -17.14
C TRP A 33 40.80 5.42 -18.38
N ASP A 34 39.81 5.87 -19.14
CA ASP A 34 40.01 6.74 -20.31
C ASP A 34 40.69 8.07 -19.95
N VAL A 35 40.22 8.71 -18.87
CA VAL A 35 40.80 9.96 -18.38
C VAL A 35 42.23 9.73 -17.87
N LEU A 36 42.45 8.64 -17.12
CA LEU A 36 43.75 8.30 -16.58
C LEU A 36 44.74 7.99 -17.71
N LYS A 37 44.33 7.21 -18.73
CA LYS A 37 45.15 6.82 -19.87
C LYS A 37 45.62 8.02 -20.66
N LYS A 38 44.72 8.97 -20.95
CA LYS A 38 45.06 10.24 -21.62
C LYS A 38 46.10 11.04 -20.82
N ARG A 39 45.99 11.07 -19.49
CA ARG A 39 46.95 11.76 -18.62
C ARG A 39 48.26 10.98 -18.48
N ALA A 40 48.21 9.66 -18.37
CA ALA A 40 49.36 8.77 -18.21
C ALA A 40 50.27 8.76 -19.46
N MET A 41 49.70 8.92 -20.66
CA MET A 41 50.48 9.11 -21.89
C MET A 41 51.42 10.32 -21.83
N MET A 42 51.02 11.41 -21.17
CA MET A 42 51.87 12.60 -21.02
C MET A 42 53.10 12.32 -20.16
N PHE A 43 53.04 11.31 -19.29
CA PHE A 43 54.11 10.90 -18.39
C PHE A 43 54.82 9.61 -18.85
N LYS A 44 54.48 9.05 -20.03
CA LYS A 44 54.95 7.76 -20.54
C LYS A 44 54.74 6.57 -19.57
N ILE A 45 53.63 6.56 -18.84
CA ILE A 45 53.26 5.47 -17.93
C ILE A 45 52.25 4.55 -18.63
N THR A 46 52.52 3.24 -18.64
CA THR A 46 51.57 2.20 -19.06
C THR A 46 50.69 1.78 -17.89
N LEU A 47 49.38 1.72 -18.13
CA LEU A 47 48.35 1.34 -17.15
C LEU A 47 47.67 0.05 -17.60
N ASP A 48 47.66 -0.97 -16.74
CA ASP A 48 47.06 -2.28 -17.04
C ASP A 48 45.55 -2.33 -16.69
N ASP A 49 45.17 -2.06 -15.44
CA ASP A 49 43.75 -2.04 -15.02
C ASP A 49 43.51 -1.08 -13.83
N VAL A 50 42.30 -0.50 -13.75
CA VAL A 50 41.87 0.39 -12.66
C VAL A 50 40.57 -0.15 -12.07
N SER A 51 40.60 -0.57 -10.81
CA SER A 51 39.41 -1.03 -10.08
C SER A 51 39.11 -0.17 -8.86
N LEU A 52 37.84 0.22 -8.71
CA LEU A 52 37.33 0.99 -7.57
C LEU A 52 37.07 0.08 -6.36
N ILE A 53 37.99 0.04 -5.38
CA ILE A 53 37.91 -0.92 -4.28
C ILE A 53 36.88 -0.51 -3.21
N HIS A 54 36.87 0.76 -2.82
CA HIS A 54 35.97 1.28 -1.77
C HIS A 54 35.57 2.73 -2.05
N VAL A 55 34.28 2.95 -2.32
CA VAL A 55 33.67 4.29 -2.37
C VAL A 55 33.03 4.56 -1.02
N SER A 56 33.74 5.28 -0.16
CA SER A 56 33.21 5.71 1.14
C SER A 56 32.62 7.11 1.00
N PHE A 57 31.32 7.24 1.21
CA PHE A 57 30.66 8.54 1.29
C PHE A 57 30.87 9.13 2.68
N GLY A 58 31.00 10.46 2.76
CA GLY A 58 31.02 11.16 4.04
C GLY A 58 29.69 10.98 4.79
N LYS A 59 29.73 10.94 6.14
CA LYS A 59 28.53 10.78 6.98
C LYS A 59 27.42 11.78 6.66
N GLU A 60 27.78 13.03 6.37
CA GLU A 60 26.82 14.09 6.02
C GLU A 60 26.08 13.80 4.72
N PHE A 61 26.77 13.20 3.74
CA PHE A 61 26.19 12.84 2.46
C PHE A 61 25.25 11.63 2.59
N THR A 62 25.63 10.61 3.38
CA THR A 62 24.76 9.45 3.63
C THR A 62 23.47 9.88 4.33
N THR A 63 23.57 10.75 5.34
CA THR A 63 22.39 11.30 6.03
C THR A 63 21.47 12.08 5.09
N ALA A 64 22.03 12.90 4.19
CA ALA A 64 21.23 13.67 3.24
C ALA A 64 20.50 12.79 2.21
N VAL A 65 21.13 11.70 1.75
CA VAL A 65 20.51 10.75 0.82
C VAL A 65 19.43 9.92 1.52
N GLU A 66 19.70 9.42 2.72
CA GLU A 66 18.72 8.70 3.53
C GLU A 66 17.50 9.57 3.82
N ALA A 67 17.70 10.84 4.20
CA ALA A 67 16.62 11.78 4.43
C ALA A 67 15.77 12.02 3.17
N LYS A 68 16.39 12.16 1.99
CA LYS A 68 15.66 12.26 0.72
C LYS A 68 14.86 11.01 0.40
N GLN A 69 15.42 9.83 0.69
CA GLN A 69 14.74 8.56 0.46
C GLN A 69 13.52 8.40 1.37
N VAL A 70 13.66 8.75 2.65
CA VAL A 70 12.54 8.77 3.61
C VAL A 70 11.46 9.76 3.16
N ALA A 71 11.85 10.96 2.71
CA ALA A 71 10.89 11.94 2.21
C ALA A 71 10.14 11.45 0.95
N ALA A 72 10.83 10.77 0.04
CA ALA A 72 10.21 10.19 -1.15
C ALA A 72 9.23 9.07 -0.80
N GLN A 73 9.63 8.18 0.12
CA GLN A 73 8.79 7.09 0.59
C GLN A 73 7.54 7.60 1.34
N GLU A 74 7.70 8.64 2.15
CA GLU A 74 6.57 9.26 2.85
C GLU A 74 5.61 9.94 1.86
N ALA A 75 6.13 10.62 0.83
CA ALA A 75 5.29 11.21 -0.21
C ALA A 75 4.48 10.15 -0.98
N GLU A 76 5.09 9.01 -1.29
CA GLU A 76 4.40 7.89 -1.94
C GLU A 76 3.35 7.25 -1.01
N ARG A 77 3.67 7.09 0.26
CA ARG A 77 2.73 6.60 1.28
C ARG A 77 1.52 7.52 1.41
N VAL A 78 1.72 8.83 1.45
CA VAL A 78 0.62 9.81 1.55
C VAL A 78 -0.30 9.72 0.34
N LYS A 79 0.25 9.59 -0.88
CA LYS A 79 -0.57 9.36 -2.09
C LYS A 79 -1.43 8.11 -1.98
N PHE A 80 -0.85 7.00 -1.52
CA PHE A 80 -1.58 5.76 -1.33
C PHE A 80 -2.69 5.88 -0.27
N VAL A 81 -2.44 6.60 0.82
CA VAL A 81 -3.45 6.83 1.87
C VAL A 81 -4.62 7.66 1.33
N VAL A 82 -4.35 8.71 0.54
CA VAL A 82 -5.39 9.53 -0.08
C VAL A 82 -6.21 8.70 -1.06
N GLU A 83 -5.56 7.93 -1.93
CA GLU A 83 -6.25 7.08 -2.91
C GLU A 83 -7.10 6.00 -2.24
N LYS A 84 -6.60 5.37 -1.17
CA LYS A 84 -7.36 4.42 -0.36
C LYS A 84 -8.60 5.07 0.26
N ALA A 85 -8.46 6.28 0.81
CA ALA A 85 -9.57 7.01 1.41
C ALA A 85 -10.64 7.40 0.37
N GLU A 86 -10.25 7.74 -0.86
CA GLU A 86 -11.18 8.00 -1.96
C GLU A 86 -11.91 6.73 -2.40
N GLN A 87 -11.20 5.61 -2.53
CA GLN A 87 -11.81 4.31 -2.87
C GLN A 87 -12.79 3.86 -1.79
N GLU A 88 -12.46 4.03 -0.52
CA GLU A 88 -13.34 3.67 0.59
C GLU A 88 -14.63 4.51 0.59
N LYS A 89 -14.53 5.82 0.35
CA LYS A 89 -15.71 6.68 0.16
C LYS A 89 -16.61 6.20 -0.98
N LYS A 90 -16.02 5.90 -2.13
CA LYS A 90 -16.78 5.38 -3.30
C LYS A 90 -17.45 4.05 -2.97
N SER A 91 -16.74 3.15 -2.30
CA SER A 91 -17.26 1.85 -1.86
C SER A 91 -18.48 2.00 -0.94
N VAL A 92 -18.42 2.92 0.03
CA VAL A 92 -19.55 3.19 0.94
C VAL A 92 -20.77 3.72 0.19
N ILE A 93 -20.58 4.64 -0.76
CA ILE A 93 -21.68 5.19 -1.58
C ILE A 93 -22.32 4.08 -2.43
N ILE A 94 -21.49 3.31 -3.16
CA ILE A 94 -21.98 2.22 -4.00
C ILE A 94 -22.71 1.16 -3.17
N ARG A 95 -22.19 0.84 -1.97
CA ARG A 95 -22.85 -0.10 -1.05
C ARG A 95 -24.20 0.44 -0.58
N ALA A 96 -24.26 1.70 -0.15
CA ALA A 96 -25.50 2.33 0.28
C ALA A 96 -26.54 2.40 -0.85
N GLU A 97 -26.13 2.75 -2.07
CA GLU A 97 -26.99 2.74 -3.26
C GLU A 97 -27.47 1.32 -3.60
N GLY A 98 -26.58 0.33 -3.51
CA GLY A 98 -26.91 -1.08 -3.72
C GLY A 98 -27.92 -1.60 -2.68
N GLU A 99 -27.74 -1.25 -1.41
CA GLU A 99 -28.67 -1.58 -0.32
C GLU A 99 -30.03 -0.89 -0.52
N ALA A 100 -30.05 0.40 -0.85
CA ALA A 100 -31.27 1.15 -1.12
C ALA A 100 -32.07 0.54 -2.28
N LYS A 101 -31.40 0.28 -3.42
CA LYS A 101 -32.03 -0.33 -4.59
C LYS A 101 -32.52 -1.75 -4.32
N SER A 102 -31.77 -2.51 -3.53
CA SER A 102 -32.20 -3.85 -3.10
C SER A 102 -33.44 -3.77 -2.21
N ALA A 103 -33.49 -2.82 -1.27
CA ALA A 103 -34.63 -2.60 -0.40
C ALA A 103 -35.88 -2.15 -1.19
N GLU A 104 -35.74 -1.28 -2.20
CA GLU A 104 -36.84 -0.88 -3.09
C GLU A 104 -37.39 -2.07 -3.90
N LEU A 105 -36.52 -2.90 -4.46
CA LEU A 105 -36.93 -4.11 -5.20
C LEU A 105 -37.63 -5.12 -4.30
N ILE A 106 -37.14 -5.30 -3.07
CA ILE A 106 -37.79 -6.15 -2.08
C ILE A 106 -39.14 -5.55 -1.67
N GLY A 107 -39.21 -4.24 -1.44
CA GLY A 107 -40.44 -3.53 -1.07
C GLY A 107 -41.53 -3.68 -2.13
N THR A 108 -41.20 -3.43 -3.39
CA THR A 108 -42.13 -3.62 -4.52
C THR A 108 -42.56 -5.08 -4.70
N ALA A 109 -41.66 -6.04 -4.50
CA ALA A 109 -42.00 -7.46 -4.49
C ALA A 109 -42.95 -7.83 -3.33
N MET A 110 -42.74 -7.25 -2.14
CA MET A 110 -43.60 -7.44 -0.96
C MET A 110 -44.99 -6.82 -1.15
N GLU A 111 -45.09 -5.63 -1.76
CA GLU A 111 -46.36 -4.99 -2.08
C GLU A 111 -47.20 -5.81 -3.07
N SER A 112 -46.55 -6.47 -4.03
CA SER A 112 -47.24 -7.29 -5.03
C SER A 112 -47.87 -8.56 -4.45
N ASN A 113 -47.40 -9.05 -3.29
CA ASN A 113 -47.90 -10.28 -2.69
C ASN A 113 -47.98 -10.19 -1.14
N PRO A 114 -49.15 -9.86 -0.57
CA PRO A 114 -49.33 -9.76 0.88
C PRO A 114 -49.10 -11.09 1.62
N SER A 115 -49.24 -12.24 0.97
CA SER A 115 -48.95 -13.55 1.57
C SER A 115 -47.45 -13.77 1.82
N PHE A 116 -46.58 -13.08 1.08
CA PHE A 116 -45.13 -13.16 1.26
C PHE A 116 -44.67 -12.56 2.59
N ILE A 117 -45.29 -11.45 3.02
CA ILE A 117 -45.00 -10.81 4.32
C ILE A 117 -45.34 -11.77 5.47
N THR A 118 -46.50 -12.43 5.40
CA THR A 118 -46.91 -13.40 6.42
C THR A 118 -46.01 -14.62 6.47
N LEU A 119 -45.57 -15.14 5.32
CA LEU A 119 -44.60 -16.24 5.24
C LEU A 119 -43.26 -15.86 5.86
N ARG A 120 -42.75 -14.66 5.53
CA ARG A 120 -41.48 -14.16 6.07
C ARG A 120 -41.54 -13.93 7.59
N GLN A 121 -42.67 -13.45 8.10
CA GLN A 121 -42.91 -13.33 9.55
C GLN A 121 -42.89 -14.70 10.24
N ILE A 122 -43.53 -15.72 9.65
CA ILE A 122 -43.53 -17.09 10.20
C ILE A 122 -42.11 -17.68 10.17
N GLU A 123 -41.34 -17.49 9.11
CA GLU A 123 -39.95 -17.94 9.02
C GLU A 123 -39.05 -17.25 10.05
N ALA A 124 -39.12 -15.92 10.16
CA ALA A 124 -38.33 -15.16 11.13
C ALA A 124 -38.69 -15.56 12.57
N ALA A 125 -40.00 -15.73 12.86
CA ALA A 125 -40.45 -16.23 14.15
C ALA A 125 -39.93 -17.65 14.44
N ARG A 126 -39.89 -18.53 13.43
CA ARG A 126 -39.35 -19.89 13.55
C ARG A 126 -37.84 -19.88 13.81
N GLU A 127 -37.08 -19.01 13.15
CA GLU A 127 -35.63 -18.88 13.32
C GLU A 127 -35.27 -18.30 14.70
N ILE A 128 -36.02 -17.29 15.15
CA ILE A 128 -35.90 -16.75 16.52
C ILE A 128 -36.26 -17.84 17.54
N ALA A 129 -37.33 -18.60 17.32
CA ALA A 129 -37.71 -19.70 18.21
C ALA A 129 -36.62 -20.80 18.27
N HIS A 130 -35.98 -21.12 17.13
CA HIS A 130 -34.88 -22.09 17.06
C HIS A 130 -33.64 -21.61 17.82
N THR A 131 -33.19 -20.38 17.55
CA THR A 131 -32.02 -19.78 18.23
C THR A 131 -32.25 -19.61 19.74
N VAL A 132 -33.49 -19.31 20.16
CA VAL A 132 -33.87 -19.25 21.59
C VAL A 132 -33.96 -20.65 22.21
N ALA A 133 -34.38 -21.68 21.47
CA ALA A 133 -34.43 -23.06 21.96
C ALA A 133 -33.03 -23.69 22.10
N GLU A 134 -32.08 -23.32 21.24
CA GLU A 134 -30.68 -23.77 21.30
C GLU A 134 -29.83 -22.96 22.29
N GLY A 135 -30.22 -21.72 22.62
CA GLY A 135 -29.53 -20.90 23.60
C GLY A 135 -29.66 -21.46 25.02
N GLU A 136 -28.53 -21.64 25.73
CA GLU A 136 -28.49 -22.16 27.11
C GLU A 136 -29.24 -21.30 28.15
N ASN A 137 -29.67 -20.09 27.80
CA ASN A 137 -30.29 -19.16 28.73
C ASN A 137 -31.82 -19.37 28.80
N LYS A 138 -32.27 -20.28 29.68
CA LYS A 138 -33.69 -20.46 30.05
C LYS A 138 -34.24 -19.21 30.75
N VAL A 139 -34.55 -18.17 29.99
CA VAL A 139 -35.31 -17.03 30.49
C VAL A 139 -36.80 -17.35 30.34
N TYR A 140 -37.44 -17.76 31.44
CA TYR A 140 -38.90 -17.83 31.55
C TYR A 140 -39.49 -16.43 31.35
N ARG A 141 -39.86 -16.06 30.12
CA ARG A 141 -40.63 -14.85 29.81
C ARG A 141 -42.08 -15.23 29.58
N CYS A 142 -42.98 -14.54 30.29
CA CYS A 142 -44.43 -14.72 30.18
C CYS A 142 -44.88 -14.59 28.72
N SER A 143 -45.75 -15.51 28.30
CA SER A 143 -46.33 -15.61 26.95
C SER A 143 -46.99 -14.31 26.44
N SER A 144 -47.25 -13.34 27.34
CA SER A 144 -47.81 -12.03 27.04
C SER A 144 -46.86 -11.09 26.26
N ASP A 145 -45.55 -11.18 26.46
CA ASP A 145 -44.58 -10.24 25.85
C ASP A 145 -44.15 -10.65 24.42
N LEU A 146 -44.44 -11.89 24.02
CA LEU A 146 -44.03 -12.47 22.72
C LEU A 146 -45.09 -12.32 21.62
N LEU A 147 -46.24 -11.67 21.89
CA LEU A 147 -47.33 -11.49 20.93
C LEU A 147 -47.76 -12.78 20.20
N LEU A 148 -47.59 -13.94 20.84
CA LEU A 148 -47.98 -15.26 20.30
C LEU A 148 -49.48 -15.55 20.40
N ASN A 149 -50.30 -14.55 20.75
CA ASN A 149 -51.72 -14.74 20.97
C ASN A 149 -52.50 -14.63 19.64
N LEU A 150 -52.50 -15.71 18.87
CA LEU A 150 -53.36 -15.92 17.70
C LEU A 150 -54.80 -16.28 18.11
N ARG A 151 -55.42 -15.50 19.01
CA ARG A 151 -56.85 -15.66 19.33
C ARG A 151 -57.52 -14.30 19.49
N LYS A 152 -57.96 -13.74 18.37
CA LYS A 152 -59.09 -12.81 18.36
C LYS A 152 -60.37 -13.61 18.59
N HIS A 153 -61.20 -13.12 19.52
CA HIS A 153 -62.64 -13.37 19.48
C HIS A 153 -63.26 -12.69 18.25
#